data_AF-A0AAU1U4Z3-F1
#
_entry.id   AF-A0AAU1U4Z3-F1
#
_cell.length_a   1.000
_cell.length_b   1.000
_cell.length_c   1.000
_cell.angle_alpha   90.00
_cell.angle_beta   90.00
_cell.angle_gamma   90.00
#
_symmetry.space_group_name_H-M   'P 1'
#
loop_
_entity.id
_entity.type
_entity.pdbx_description
1 polymer ?
#
loop_
_entity_poly.entity_id
_entity_poly.type
_entity_poly.pdbx_seq_one_letter_code
_entity_poly.pdbx_strand_id
1 'polypeptide(L)'
;MNPYLGGGAPYWGYGAESALHTWAKLNGCKAGPRTAEVSTHVDKVTYKGCRTGADTQMYVVHGGGHTWPGSTGPEMPGLGPVTHEIDATEIMWDFFSAQSHATK
;
A
#
# COMPACT_ATOMS: atom_id res chain seq x y z
N MET A 1 -11.97 -8.41 -1.48
CA MET A 1 -10.97 -7.43 -1.03
C MET A 1 -11.59 -6.57 0.07
N ASN A 2 -10.82 -6.24 1.08
CA ASN A 2 -11.29 -5.50 2.25
C ASN A 2 -11.61 -4.05 1.88
N PRO A 3 -12.76 -3.48 2.25
CA PRO A 3 -12.99 -2.04 2.13
C PRO A 3 -11.91 -1.24 2.85
N TYR A 4 -11.59 -0.04 2.35
CA TYR A 4 -10.53 0.80 2.93
C TYR A 4 -10.75 1.07 4.42
N LEU A 5 -11.98 1.40 4.81
CA LEU A 5 -12.37 1.63 6.20
C LEU A 5 -12.67 0.32 6.97
N GLY A 6 -12.63 -0.83 6.31
CA GLY A 6 -13.22 -2.08 6.79
C GLY A 6 -14.75 -2.04 6.79
N GLY A 7 -15.37 -3.01 7.45
CA GLY A 7 -16.81 -3.15 7.57
C GLY A 7 -17.50 -3.72 6.32
N GLY A 8 -18.83 -3.61 6.28
CA GLY A 8 -19.67 -4.11 5.19
C GLY A 8 -19.99 -5.62 5.26
N ALA A 9 -19.09 -6.43 5.79
CA ALA A 9 -19.36 -7.83 6.13
C ALA A 9 -18.63 -8.24 7.43
N PRO A 10 -19.11 -9.25 8.17
CA PRO A 10 -18.51 -9.66 9.46
C PRO A 10 -17.02 -10.03 9.40
N TYR A 11 -16.53 -10.47 8.24
CA TYR A 11 -15.14 -10.86 8.03
C TYR A 11 -14.21 -9.70 7.64
N TRP A 12 -14.75 -8.51 7.36
CA TRP A 12 -13.98 -7.29 7.07
C TRP A 12 -13.81 -6.43 8.33
N GLY A 13 -13.35 -7.04 9.43
CA GLY A 13 -13.42 -6.41 10.76
C GLY A 13 -12.61 -5.11 10.94
N TYR A 14 -11.50 -4.91 10.21
CA TYR A 14 -10.61 -3.75 10.36
C TYR A 14 -10.24 -3.13 9.01
N GLY A 15 -9.98 -1.83 8.99
CA GLY A 15 -9.59 -1.09 7.78
C GLY A 15 -8.11 -1.21 7.39
N ALA A 16 -7.77 -0.69 6.22
CA ALA A 16 -6.42 -0.76 5.63
C ALA A 16 -5.35 -0.13 6.52
N GLU A 17 -5.63 1.00 7.17
CA GLU A 17 -4.69 1.66 8.09
C GLU A 17 -4.37 0.80 9.32
N SER A 18 -5.38 0.14 9.87
CA SER A 18 -5.19 -0.82 10.98
C SER A 18 -4.37 -2.02 10.53
N ALA A 19 -4.55 -2.48 9.28
CA ALA A 19 -3.74 -3.52 8.68
C ALA A 19 -2.26 -3.10 8.60
N LEU A 20 -1.99 -1.93 8.03
CA LEU A 20 -0.64 -1.36 7.90
C LEU A 20 0.04 -1.24 9.27
N HIS A 21 -0.66 -0.69 10.26
CA HIS A 21 -0.14 -0.53 11.61
C HIS A 21 0.20 -1.87 12.26
N THR A 22 -0.62 -2.89 12.04
CA THR A 22 -0.38 -4.25 12.55
C THR A 22 0.88 -4.86 11.92
N TRP A 23 1.06 -4.71 10.61
CA TRP A 23 2.28 -5.15 9.92
C TRP A 23 3.53 -4.43 10.42
N ALA A 24 3.46 -3.11 10.62
CA ALA A 24 4.58 -2.34 11.16
C ALA A 24 4.99 -2.81 12.56
N LYS A 25 4.00 -3.13 13.43
CA LYS A 25 4.25 -3.74 14.74
C LYS A 25 4.91 -5.10 14.62
N LEU A 26 4.38 -5.96 13.75
CA LEU A 26 4.95 -7.28 13.50
C LEU A 26 6.39 -7.18 13.01
N ASN A 27 6.71 -6.22 12.14
CA ASN A 27 8.07 -5.99 11.65
C ASN A 27 8.98 -5.25 12.65
N GLY A 28 8.45 -4.75 13.76
CA GLY A 28 9.23 -4.06 14.80
C GLY A 28 9.75 -2.69 14.36
N CYS A 29 8.96 -1.96 13.58
CA CYS A 29 9.28 -0.62 13.14
C CYS A 29 9.41 0.36 14.31
N LYS A 30 10.39 1.26 14.22
CA LYS A 30 10.73 2.20 15.30
C LYS A 30 10.26 3.63 15.03
N ALA A 31 9.90 3.93 13.78
CA ALA A 31 9.44 5.24 13.36
C ALA A 31 8.22 5.14 12.44
N GLY A 32 7.33 6.12 12.51
CA GLY A 32 6.13 6.24 11.69
C GLY A 32 4.81 6.12 12.47
N PRO A 33 3.67 6.25 11.78
CA PRO A 33 3.56 6.46 10.33
C PRO A 33 3.98 7.87 9.92
N ARG A 34 4.62 7.99 8.76
CA ARG A 34 4.79 9.27 8.05
C ARG A 34 3.99 9.20 6.75
N THR A 35 3.13 10.19 6.54
CA THR A 35 2.40 10.37 5.27
C THR A 35 3.14 11.40 4.41
N ALA A 36 3.22 11.13 3.11
CA ALA A 36 3.70 12.06 2.11
C ALA A 36 2.88 11.90 0.82
N GLU A 37 2.45 13.01 0.25
CA GLU A 37 1.87 13.04 -1.08
C GLU A 37 2.94 12.62 -2.10
N VAL A 38 2.61 11.69 -2.99
CA VAL A 38 3.50 11.28 -4.11
C VAL A 38 2.97 11.73 -5.46
N SER A 39 1.67 12.01 -5.55
CA SER A 39 1.01 12.62 -6.70
C SER A 39 -0.32 13.24 -6.25
N THR A 40 -1.03 13.91 -7.15
CA THR A 40 -2.27 14.65 -6.85
C THR A 40 -3.32 13.86 -6.09
N HIS A 41 -3.46 12.55 -6.35
CA HIS A 41 -4.45 11.70 -5.68
C HIS A 41 -3.83 10.53 -4.91
N VAL A 42 -2.50 10.51 -4.73
CA VAL A 42 -1.83 9.38 -4.10
C VAL A 42 -0.97 9.82 -2.93
N ASP A 43 -1.30 9.26 -1.77
CA ASP A 43 -0.48 9.37 -0.56
C ASP A 43 0.32 8.10 -0.33
N LYS A 44 1.54 8.26 0.19
CA LYS A 44 2.37 7.18 0.72
C LYS A 44 2.48 7.28 2.23
N VAL A 45 2.07 6.23 2.93
CA VAL A 45 2.24 6.06 4.38
C VAL A 45 3.38 5.10 4.64
N THR A 46 4.39 5.51 5.42
CA THR A 46 5.60 4.70 5.67
C THR A 46 5.91 4.55 7.15
N TYR A 47 6.28 3.33 7.54
CA TYR A 47 6.96 2.99 8.79
C TYR A 47 8.39 2.55 8.50
N LYS A 48 9.34 3.00 9.31
CA LYS A 48 10.78 2.80 9.09
C LYS A 48 11.52 2.24 10.31
N GLY A 49 12.74 1.77 10.06
CA GLY A 49 13.65 1.30 11.09
C GLY A 49 13.20 -0.05 11.67
N CYS A 50 12.59 -0.87 10.83
CA CYS A 50 12.05 -2.17 11.21
C CYS A 50 13.16 -3.23 11.24
N ARG A 51 12.86 -4.39 11.83
CA ARG A 51 13.83 -5.49 11.92
C ARG A 51 14.18 -5.99 10.52
N THR A 52 15.45 -6.34 10.33
CA THR A 52 15.99 -6.94 9.09
C THR A 52 15.61 -6.17 7.82
N GLY A 53 15.57 -4.83 7.89
CA GLY A 53 15.24 -3.98 6.74
C GLY A 53 13.74 -3.91 6.41
N ALA A 54 12.86 -4.64 7.09
CA ALA A 54 11.45 -4.84 6.74
C ALA A 54 10.53 -3.61 6.96
N ASP A 55 10.95 -2.43 6.51
CA ASP A 55 10.16 -1.21 6.41
C ASP A 55 8.80 -1.48 5.76
N THR A 56 7.73 -0.92 6.34
CA THR A 56 6.35 -1.19 5.90
C THR A 56 5.78 0.08 5.27
N GLN A 57 5.21 -0.04 4.08
CA GLN A 57 4.61 1.09 3.36
C GLN A 57 3.22 0.74 2.80
N MET A 58 2.36 1.74 2.68
CA MET A 58 1.06 1.69 2.01
C MET A 58 0.93 2.88 1.07
N TYR A 59 0.34 2.66 -0.10
CA TYR A 59 -0.08 3.72 -1.01
C TYR A 59 -1.61 3.81 -0.99
N VAL A 60 -2.14 5.02 -0.81
CA VAL A 60 -3.58 5.31 -0.76
C VAL A 60 -3.92 6.10 -2.01
N VAL A 61 -4.81 5.56 -2.84
CA VAL A 61 -5.32 6.23 -4.04
C VAL A 61 -6.69 6.80 -3.73
N HIS A 62 -6.80 8.12 -3.66
CA HIS A 62 -8.05 8.82 -3.39
C HIS A 62 -8.93 8.83 -4.64
N GLY A 63 -10.20 8.47 -4.48
CA GLY A 63 -11.14 8.35 -5.61
C GLY A 63 -10.84 7.20 -6.59
N GLY A 64 -9.86 6.33 -6.27
CA GLY A 64 -9.51 5.17 -7.07
C GLY A 64 -10.57 4.07 -7.03
N GLY A 65 -10.63 3.29 -8.10
CA GLY A 65 -11.43 2.08 -8.17
C GLY A 65 -10.77 0.89 -7.48
N HIS A 66 -11.50 -0.21 -7.45
CA HIS A 66 -11.01 -1.54 -7.14
C HIS A 66 -10.22 -2.15 -8.31
N THR A 67 -9.18 -1.43 -8.74
CA THR A 67 -8.37 -1.72 -9.92
C THR A 67 -6.88 -1.72 -9.56
N TRP A 68 -6.02 -2.19 -10.47
CA TRP A 68 -4.57 -2.17 -10.28
C TRP A 68 -3.98 -0.87 -10.84
N PRO A 69 -3.33 -0.02 -10.01
CA PRO A 69 -2.71 1.22 -10.49
C PRO A 69 -1.67 0.97 -11.58
N GLY A 70 -1.77 1.72 -12.68
CA GLY A 70 -0.91 1.58 -13.86
C GLY A 70 -1.35 0.49 -14.86
N SER A 71 -2.39 -0.30 -14.57
CA SER A 71 -2.87 -1.35 -15.47
C SER A 71 -3.31 -0.81 -16.83
N THR A 72 -2.83 -1.43 -17.91
CA THR A 72 -3.24 -1.17 -19.30
C THR A 72 -4.25 -2.19 -19.84
N GLY A 73 -4.73 -3.09 -18.97
CA GLY A 73 -5.76 -4.08 -19.30
C GLY A 73 -7.12 -3.43 -19.57
N PRO A 74 -8.08 -4.21 -20.13
CA PRO A 74 -9.42 -3.70 -20.38
C PRO A 74 -10.10 -3.26 -19.08
N GLU A 75 -10.84 -2.16 -19.15
CA GLU A 75 -11.67 -1.71 -18.04
C GLU A 75 -12.76 -2.74 -17.73
N MET A 76 -12.92 -3.03 -16.44
CA MET A 76 -13.91 -3.99 -15.96
C MET A 76 -15.08 -3.23 -15.34
N PRO A 77 -16.32 -3.43 -15.84
CA PRO A 77 -17.50 -2.77 -15.29
C PRO A 77 -17.65 -2.98 -13.78
N GLY A 78 -17.95 -1.91 -13.05
CA GLY A 78 -18.19 -1.96 -11.61
C GLY A 78 -16.94 -1.94 -10.72
N LEU A 79 -15.73 -1.93 -11.30
CA LEU A 79 -14.49 -1.77 -10.51
C LEU A 79 -14.12 -0.30 -10.27
N GLY A 80 -14.71 0.66 -10.98
CA GLY A 80 -14.34 2.07 -10.85
C GLY A 80 -13.05 2.42 -11.60
N PRO A 81 -12.53 3.65 -11.43
CA PRO A 81 -11.44 4.17 -12.27
C PRO A 81 -10.09 3.50 -12.00
N VAL A 82 -9.24 3.44 -13.02
CA VAL A 82 -7.82 3.11 -12.90
C VAL A 82 -7.03 4.40 -12.77
N THR A 83 -6.17 4.50 -11.75
CA THR A 83 -5.17 5.59 -11.72
C THR A 83 -3.92 5.20 -12.51
N HIS A 84 -3.36 6.16 -13.23
CA HIS A 84 -2.07 6.05 -13.90
C HIS A 84 -1.03 7.01 -13.32
N GLU A 85 -1.32 7.63 -12.16
CA GLU A 85 -0.36 8.51 -11.47
C GLU A 85 0.80 7.71 -10.85
N ILE A 86 0.59 6.43 -10.61
CA ILE A 86 1.60 5.48 -10.14
C ILE A 86 1.47 4.15 -10.88
N ASP A 87 2.57 3.42 -10.99
CA ASP A 87 2.58 2.01 -11.38
C ASP A 87 2.83 1.15 -10.13
N ALA A 88 1.81 0.39 -9.72
CA ALA A 88 1.91 -0.44 -8.52
C ALA A 88 2.92 -1.58 -8.68
N THR A 89 3.12 -2.09 -9.90
CA THR A 89 4.07 -3.16 -10.20
C THR A 89 5.50 -2.66 -10.04
N GLU A 90 5.83 -1.52 -10.63
CA GLU A 90 7.16 -0.91 -10.49
C GLU A 90 7.45 -0.54 -9.03
N ILE A 91 6.49 0.06 -8.32
CA ILE A 91 6.64 0.39 -6.90
C ILE A 91 6.93 -0.84 -6.05
N MET A 92 6.22 -1.94 -6.28
CA MET A 92 6.46 -3.19 -5.54
C MET A 92 7.83 -3.77 -5.90
N TRP A 93 8.19 -3.76 -7.18
CA TRP A 93 9.48 -4.23 -7.66
C TRP A 93 10.64 -3.46 -7.01
N ASP A 94 10.58 -2.13 -7.02
CA ASP A 94 11.59 -1.27 -6.42
C ASP A 94 11.70 -1.50 -4.91
N PHE A 95 10.57 -1.64 -4.23
CA PHE A 95 10.55 -1.94 -2.80
C PHE A 95 11.22 -3.27 -2.49
N PHE A 96 10.85 -4.36 -3.15
CA PHE A 96 11.43 -5.67 -2.87
C PHE A 96 12.88 -5.80 -3.35
N SER A 97 13.24 -5.15 -4.46
CA SER A 97 14.62 -5.13 -4.97
C SER A 97 15.56 -4.41 -3.99
N ALA A 98 15.11 -3.31 -3.38
CA ALA A 98 15.87 -2.61 -2.34
C ALA A 98 15.98 -3.39 -1.03
N GLN A 99 15.09 -4.35 -0.79
CA GLN A 99 15.07 -5.24 0.38
C GLN A 99 15.86 -6.54 0.18
N SER A 100 16.16 -6.91 -1.08
CA SER A 100 16.98 -8.07 -1.39
C SER A 100 18.35 -7.90 -0.73
N HIS A 101 18.65 -8.74 0.25
CA HIS A 101 19.91 -8.68 0.97
C HIS A 101 21.07 -8.79 -0.01
N ALA A 102 21.93 -7.76 -0.04
CA ALA A 102 23.35 -8.00 -0.17
C ALA A 102 23.75 -8.93 0.99
N THR A 103 23.88 -10.21 0.67
CA THR A 103 24.52 -11.17 1.55
C THR A 103 25.96 -10.70 1.78
N LYS A 104 26.32 -10.45 3.04
CA LYS A 104 27.70 -10.58 3.49
C LYS A 104 27.69 -11.45 4.74
#